data_AF-A0A2A2LN74-F1
#
_entry.id   AF-A0A2A2LN74-F1
#
_cell.length_a   1.000
_cell.length_b   1.000
_cell.length_c   1.000
_cell.angle_alpha   90.00
_cell.angle_beta   90.00
_cell.angle_gamma   90.00
#
_symmetry.space_group_name_H-M   'P 1'
#
loop_
_entity.id
_entity.type
_entity.pdbx_description
1 polymer ?
#
loop_
_entity_poly.entity_id
_entity_poly.type
_entity_poly.pdbx_seq_one_letter_code
_entity_poly.pdbx_strand_id
1 'polypeptide(L)'
;MSDNKTRMSAPKDALEHQLYYHGFRSRADAELLLKNNGDYLVRATDNRQCTELVLSVRHKNVVRHLSLMYESSKWQFGILRSTSHKLRQFDNVPDLVQYYTNNEKHCPGSVALRNPIAKPNWQINNNNVSYDKQKDAIGSGNFCSVFKGKYKRLGVEQDEIVAIKMGLSEQTK
;
A
#
# COMPACT_ATOMS: atom_id res chain seq x y z
N MET A 1 -25.51 -17.17 -28.62
CA MET A 1 -24.21 -16.61 -29.07
C MET A 1 -24.30 -15.12 -28.82
N SER A 2 -23.61 -14.48 -27.89
CA SER A 2 -22.41 -14.84 -27.12
C SER A 2 -22.34 -13.87 -25.94
N ASP A 3 -22.05 -14.41 -24.75
CA ASP A 3 -21.76 -13.66 -23.53
C ASP A 3 -20.50 -12.82 -23.70
N ASN A 4 -20.61 -11.49 -23.55
CA ASN A 4 -19.43 -10.63 -23.45
C ASN A 4 -19.29 -10.16 -22.00
N LYS A 5 -18.61 -10.99 -21.20
CA LYS A 5 -18.24 -10.70 -19.81
C LYS A 5 -17.17 -9.61 -19.80
N THR A 6 -17.61 -8.35 -19.74
CA THR A 6 -16.73 -7.20 -19.50
C THR A 6 -15.97 -7.44 -18.19
N ARG A 7 -14.68 -7.80 -18.31
CA ARG A 7 -13.74 -7.77 -17.17
C ARG A 7 -13.67 -6.33 -16.70
N MET A 8 -14.35 -6.03 -15.60
CA MET A 8 -14.17 -4.76 -14.88
C MET A 8 -12.70 -4.69 -14.43
N SER A 9 -11.87 -3.97 -15.18
CA SER A 9 -10.57 -3.54 -14.67
C SER A 9 -10.85 -2.58 -13.52
N ALA A 10 -10.39 -2.91 -12.31
CA ALA A 10 -10.51 -2.02 -11.15
C ALA A 10 -10.01 -0.61 -11.49
N PRO A 11 -10.57 0.45 -10.88
CA PRO A 11 -10.16 1.82 -11.17
C PRO A 11 -8.65 1.96 -10.95
N LYS A 12 -7.92 2.36 -11.99
CA LYS A 12 -6.47 2.61 -11.91
C LYS A 12 -6.14 3.71 -10.89
N ASP A 13 -7.12 4.53 -10.51
CA ASP A 13 -6.95 5.72 -9.70
C ASP A 13 -6.84 5.42 -8.20
N ALA A 14 -7.33 4.25 -7.75
CA ALA A 14 -7.33 3.87 -6.34
C ALA A 14 -6.03 3.15 -5.96
N LEU A 15 -5.20 3.80 -5.13
CA LEU A 15 -3.90 3.29 -4.68
C LEU A 15 -3.98 1.87 -4.09
N GLU A 16 -5.05 1.56 -3.37
CA GLU A 16 -5.31 0.24 -2.78
C GLU A 16 -5.37 -0.92 -3.79
N HIS A 17 -5.72 -0.62 -5.05
CA HIS A 17 -5.77 -1.60 -6.14
C HIS A 17 -4.42 -1.78 -6.85
N GLN A 18 -3.46 -0.89 -6.59
CA GLN A 18 -2.13 -1.00 -7.19
C GLN A 18 -1.38 -2.21 -6.61
N LEU A 19 -0.79 -3.02 -7.51
CA LEU A 19 -0.02 -4.19 -7.11
C LEU A 19 1.18 -3.81 -6.26
N TYR A 20 1.80 -2.67 -6.52
CA TYR A 20 2.94 -2.16 -5.75
C TYR A 20 2.57 -1.46 -4.45
N TYR A 21 1.29 -1.40 -4.07
CA TYR A 21 0.87 -0.83 -2.79
C TYR A 21 0.72 -1.91 -1.74
N HIS A 22 1.54 -1.83 -0.70
CA HIS A 22 1.66 -2.86 0.33
C HIS A 22 0.88 -2.56 1.61
N GLY A 23 0.08 -1.49 1.67
CA GLY A 23 -0.60 -1.09 2.91
C GLY A 23 0.40 -0.79 4.03
N PHE A 24 0.01 -1.01 5.29
CA PHE A 24 0.91 -0.89 6.43
C PHE A 24 2.04 -1.91 6.32
N ARG A 25 3.25 -1.42 6.07
CA ARG A 25 4.46 -2.26 5.98
C ARG A 25 5.64 -1.52 6.59
N SER A 26 6.37 -2.23 7.45
CA SER A 26 7.53 -1.68 8.14
C SER A 26 8.64 -1.33 7.14
N ARG A 27 9.56 -0.46 7.57
CA ARG A 27 10.75 -0.13 6.80
C ARG A 27 11.60 -1.38 6.54
N ALA A 28 11.87 -2.17 7.58
CA ALA A 28 12.70 -3.37 7.50
C ALA A 28 12.11 -4.40 6.52
N ASP A 29 10.79 -4.66 6.59
CA ASP A 29 10.15 -5.62 5.68
C ASP A 29 10.19 -5.13 4.22
N ALA A 30 10.02 -3.83 3.99
CA ALA A 30 10.13 -3.27 2.65
C ALA A 30 11.56 -3.44 2.11
N GLU A 31 12.59 -3.14 2.91
CA GLU A 31 13.99 -3.30 2.51
C GLU A 31 14.33 -4.76 2.14
N LEU A 32 13.72 -5.74 2.84
CA LEU A 32 13.86 -7.16 2.51
C LEU A 32 13.23 -7.55 1.18
N LEU A 33 12.20 -6.85 0.70
CA LEU A 33 11.54 -7.15 -0.57
C LEU A 33 12.30 -6.58 -1.78
N LEU A 34 13.01 -5.47 -1.62
CA LEU A 34 13.69 -4.77 -2.70
C LEU A 34 15.09 -5.37 -2.91
N LYS A 35 15.26 -6.21 -3.94
CA LYS A 35 16.49 -6.99 -4.16
C LYS A 35 17.39 -6.37 -5.23
N ASN A 36 16.80 -5.92 -6.33
CA ASN A 36 17.50 -5.40 -7.49
C ASN A 36 17.40 -3.87 -7.57
N ASN A 37 18.37 -3.24 -8.24
CA ASN A 37 18.28 -1.81 -8.53
C ASN A 37 17.05 -1.54 -9.39
N GLY A 38 16.24 -0.57 -8.98
CA GLY A 38 14.99 -0.22 -9.63
C GLY A 38 13.76 -0.91 -9.03
N ASP A 39 13.92 -1.87 -8.11
CA ASP A 39 12.81 -2.44 -7.37
C ASP A 39 12.17 -1.36 -6.50
N TYR A 40 10.84 -1.24 -6.54
CA TYR A 40 10.12 -0.28 -5.72
C TYR A 40 8.76 -0.80 -5.25
N LEU A 41 8.27 -0.21 -4.15
CA LEU A 41 6.91 -0.37 -3.65
C LEU A 41 6.46 0.89 -2.91
N VAL A 42 5.14 1.06 -2.74
CA VAL A 42 4.54 2.08 -1.88
C VAL A 42 3.97 1.41 -0.64
N ARG A 43 4.22 2.00 0.53
CA ARG A 43 3.74 1.51 1.82
C ARG A 43 3.20 2.64 2.69
N ALA A 44 2.27 2.32 3.57
CA ALA A 44 1.86 3.16 4.67
C ALA A 44 2.72 2.85 5.91
N THR A 45 3.00 3.88 6.71
CA THR A 45 3.66 3.77 8.00
C THR A 45 2.97 4.66 9.02
N ASP A 46 2.94 4.26 10.29
CA ASP A 46 2.46 5.09 11.38
C ASP A 46 3.65 5.88 11.93
N ASN A 47 3.54 7.21 11.99
CA ASN A 47 4.51 8.07 12.65
C ASN A 47 3.86 8.80 13.84
N ARG A 48 3.29 8.05 14.79
CA ARG A 48 2.71 8.47 16.10
C ARG A 48 1.62 9.57 16.08
N GLN A 49 1.49 10.31 14.99
CA GLN A 49 0.68 11.52 14.80
C GLN A 49 -0.10 11.46 13.48
N CYS A 50 0.43 10.78 12.45
CA CYS A 50 -0.27 10.57 11.19
C CYS A 50 0.18 9.28 10.49
N THR A 51 -0.71 8.75 9.64
CA THR A 51 -0.34 7.74 8.65
C THR A 51 0.33 8.44 7.48
N GLU A 52 1.56 8.01 7.15
CA GLU A 52 2.36 8.54 6.06
C GLU A 52 2.51 7.51 4.95
N LEU A 53 2.39 7.95 3.70
CA LEU A 53 2.73 7.12 2.53
C LEU A 53 4.19 7.31 2.16
N VAL A 54 4.88 6.21 1.89
CA VAL A 54 6.31 6.19 1.57
C VAL A 54 6.54 5.32 0.34
N LEU A 55 7.19 5.90 -0.67
CA LEU A 55 7.76 5.16 -1.79
C LEU A 55 9.14 4.65 -1.41
N SER A 56 9.32 3.34 -1.36
CA SER A 56 10.61 2.70 -1.07
C SER A 56 11.18 2.14 -2.37
N VAL A 57 12.44 2.46 -2.68
CA VAL A 57 13.11 2.05 -3.92
C VAL A 57 14.55 1.67 -3.67
N ARG A 58 15.03 0.58 -4.27
CA ARG A 58 16.45 0.20 -4.25
C ARG A 58 17.20 0.89 -5.39
N HIS A 59 18.23 1.65 -5.06
CA HIS A 59 19.07 2.36 -6.01
C HIS A 59 20.54 2.31 -5.57
N LYS A 60 21.43 1.89 -6.48
CA LYS A 60 22.88 1.74 -6.22
C LYS A 60 23.15 0.95 -4.92
N ASN A 61 22.49 -0.20 -4.77
CA ASN A 61 22.62 -1.11 -3.62
C ASN A 61 22.15 -0.54 -2.26
N VAL A 62 21.46 0.61 -2.25
CA VAL A 62 20.87 1.19 -1.04
C VAL A 62 19.37 1.37 -1.25
N VAL A 63 18.58 1.10 -0.22
CA VAL A 63 17.15 1.42 -0.25
C VAL A 63 16.94 2.88 0.17
N ARG A 64 16.26 3.63 -0.68
CA ARG A 64 15.81 5.00 -0.43
C ARG A 64 14.33 4.97 -0.06
N HIS A 65 13.93 5.82 0.88
CA HIS A 65 12.56 6.00 1.31
C HIS A 65 12.16 7.44 1.06
N LEU A 66 11.20 7.63 0.16
CA LEU A 66 10.71 8.93 -0.27
C LEU A 66 9.28 9.11 0.26
N SER A 67 9.13 10.02 1.21
CA SER A 67 7.83 10.40 1.76
C SER A 67 6.92 10.99 0.69
N LEU A 68 5.64 10.65 0.71
CA LEU A 68 4.59 11.23 -0.12
C LEU A 68 3.67 12.07 0.78
N MET A 69 3.51 13.35 0.43
CA MET A 69 2.69 14.30 1.16
C MET A 69 1.50 14.74 0.31
N TYR A 70 0.40 15.04 0.99
CA TYR A 70 -0.78 15.62 0.40
C TYR A 70 -0.95 17.05 0.91
N GLU A 71 -0.65 18.03 0.06
CA GLU A 71 -0.68 19.45 0.39
C GLU A 71 -1.38 20.22 -0.73
N SER A 72 -2.14 21.26 -0.37
CA SER A 72 -2.87 22.07 -1.35
C SER A 72 -3.72 21.24 -2.32
N SER A 73 -4.38 20.20 -1.79
CA SER A 73 -5.20 19.25 -2.55
C SER A 73 -4.46 18.48 -3.65
N LYS A 74 -3.14 18.31 -3.52
CA LYS A 74 -2.32 17.54 -4.48
C LYS A 74 -1.27 16.69 -3.76
N TRP A 75 -0.94 15.56 -4.37
CA TRP A 75 0.14 14.67 -3.96
C TRP A 75 1.49 15.10 -4.53
N GLN A 76 2.53 15.05 -3.71
CA GLN A 76 3.92 15.33 -4.07
C GLN A 76 4.90 14.59 -3.13
N PHE A 77 6.21 14.62 -3.44
CA PHE A 77 7.23 14.10 -2.52
C PHE A 77 7.52 15.06 -1.36
N GLY A 78 7.83 14.50 -0.17
CA GLY A 78 7.98 15.23 1.09
C GLY A 78 9.38 15.68 1.51
N ILE A 79 10.40 15.45 0.70
CA ILE A 79 11.83 15.74 0.98
C ILE A 79 12.43 16.40 -0.27
N LEU A 80 13.34 17.39 -0.27
CA LEU A 80 13.85 18.39 0.68
C LEU A 80 14.10 19.66 -0.18
N ARG A 81 14.05 20.85 0.43
CA ARG A 81 14.20 22.21 -0.14
C ARG A 81 15.46 22.52 -0.99
N SER A 82 16.23 21.50 -1.40
CA SER A 82 17.50 21.60 -2.12
C SER A 82 17.43 21.13 -3.57
N THR A 83 16.25 20.81 -4.12
CA THR A 83 16.13 20.60 -5.57
C THR A 83 15.83 21.92 -6.24
N SER A 84 16.69 22.35 -7.16
CA SER A 84 16.50 23.53 -8.02
C SER A 84 15.23 23.45 -8.90
N HIS A 85 14.56 22.29 -8.91
CA HIS A 85 13.35 22.03 -9.67
C HIS A 85 12.13 21.88 -8.74
N LYS A 86 11.07 22.62 -9.09
CA LYS A 86 9.74 22.48 -8.49
C LYS A 86 9.23 21.06 -8.71
N LEU A 87 8.93 20.34 -7.63
CA LEU A 87 8.33 19.01 -7.71
C LEU A 87 6.94 19.11 -8.35
N ARG A 88 6.63 18.15 -9.23
CA ARG A 88 5.31 18.07 -9.85
C ARG A 88 4.28 17.58 -8.84
N GLN A 89 3.08 18.14 -8.96
CA GLN A 89 1.92 17.85 -8.13
C GLN A 89 0.88 17.03 -8.91
N PHE A 90 0.18 16.13 -8.23
CA PHE A 90 -0.72 15.15 -8.84
C PHE A 90 -2.03 15.02 -8.07
N ASP A 91 -3.11 14.62 -8.73
CA ASP A 91 -4.41 14.39 -8.08
C ASP A 91 -4.43 13.11 -7.25
N ASN A 92 -3.64 12.11 -7.63
CA ASN A 92 -3.56 10.84 -6.93
C ASN A 92 -2.12 10.27 -6.97
N VAL A 93 -1.84 9.32 -6.07
CA VAL A 93 -0.53 8.67 -5.96
C VAL A 93 -0.20 7.80 -7.18
N PRO A 94 -1.12 7.03 -7.78
CA PRO A 94 -0.83 6.29 -9.02
C PRO A 94 -0.26 7.16 -10.15
N ASP A 95 -0.84 8.33 -10.40
CA ASP A 95 -0.37 9.27 -11.42
C ASP A 95 1.02 9.82 -11.09
N LEU A 96 1.27 10.13 -9.82
CA LEU A 96 2.60 10.52 -9.33
C LEU A 96 3.63 9.44 -9.65
N VAL A 97 3.36 8.19 -9.26
CA VAL A 97 4.27 7.06 -9.48
C VAL A 97 4.50 6.85 -10.97
N GLN A 98 3.43 6.80 -11.78
CA GLN A 98 3.51 6.60 -13.22
C GLN A 98 4.36 7.68 -13.91
N TYR A 99 4.18 8.94 -13.51
CA TYR A 99 4.99 10.03 -14.06
C TYR A 99 6.48 9.81 -13.80
N TYR A 100 6.87 9.49 -12.55
CA TYR A 100 8.28 9.33 -12.21
C TYR A 100 8.89 8.01 -12.70
N THR A 101 8.10 6.97 -12.95
CA THR A 101 8.51 5.80 -13.73
C THR A 101 8.91 6.19 -15.15
N ASN A 102 8.15 7.08 -15.79
CA ASN A 102 8.44 7.53 -17.16
C ASN A 102 9.51 8.65 -17.22
N ASN A 103 9.85 9.27 -16.09
CA ASN A 103 10.73 10.43 -16.00
C ASN A 103 11.78 10.26 -14.90
N GLU A 104 12.56 9.17 -14.92
CA GLU A 104 13.54 8.82 -13.88
C GLU A 104 14.47 10.00 -13.51
N LYS A 105 14.89 10.80 -14.49
CA LYS A 105 15.78 11.96 -14.29
C LYS A 105 15.18 13.03 -13.37
N HIS A 106 13.85 13.13 -13.31
CA HIS A 106 13.14 14.09 -12.46
C HIS A 106 12.76 13.51 -11.09
N CYS A 107 12.95 12.21 -10.88
CA CYS A 107 12.63 11.59 -9.61
C CYS A 107 13.62 12.06 -8.52
N PRO A 108 13.17 12.44 -7.31
CA PRO A 108 14.05 12.89 -6.24
C PRO A 108 15.17 11.87 -5.94
N GLY A 109 16.39 12.37 -5.83
CA GLY A 109 17.58 11.54 -5.64
C GLY A 109 18.01 10.75 -6.88
N SER A 110 17.46 11.08 -8.06
CA SER A 110 17.74 10.43 -9.35
C SER A 110 17.57 8.91 -9.28
N VAL A 111 16.60 8.46 -8.49
CA VAL A 111 16.22 7.05 -8.37
C VAL A 111 15.43 6.63 -9.61
N ALA A 112 15.51 5.34 -9.94
CA ALA A 112 14.82 4.74 -11.06
C ALA A 112 13.71 3.84 -10.54
N LEU A 113 12.47 4.02 -11.00
CA LEU A 113 11.31 3.19 -10.63
C LEU A 113 11.03 2.19 -11.76
N ARG A 114 11.67 1.02 -11.72
CA ARG A 114 11.66 0.08 -12.85
C ARG A 114 10.79 -1.14 -12.61
N ASN A 115 10.96 -1.75 -11.44
CA ASN A 115 10.34 -3.03 -11.12
C ASN A 115 9.36 -2.83 -9.95
N PRO A 116 8.06 -2.64 -10.21
CA PRO A 116 7.07 -2.63 -9.15
C PRO A 116 7.04 -3.99 -8.47
N ILE A 117 7.32 -4.04 -7.17
CA ILE A 117 7.19 -5.27 -6.39
C ILE A 117 5.72 -5.47 -6.06
N ALA A 118 5.14 -6.55 -6.57
CA ALA A 118 3.76 -6.87 -6.30
C ALA A 118 3.56 -7.32 -4.83
N LYS A 119 2.48 -6.84 -4.22
CA LYS A 119 1.98 -7.38 -2.96
C LYS A 119 1.69 -8.87 -3.11
N PRO A 120 1.99 -9.67 -2.07
CA PRO A 120 1.76 -11.10 -2.14
C PRO A 120 0.26 -11.42 -2.19
N ASN A 121 -0.08 -12.55 -2.80
CA ASN A 121 -1.47 -13.01 -2.95
C ASN A 121 -2.18 -13.33 -1.63
N TRP A 122 -1.42 -13.59 -0.56
CA TRP A 122 -1.95 -13.78 0.79
C TRP A 122 -2.31 -12.46 1.49
N GLN A 123 -1.90 -11.31 0.95
CA GLN A 123 -2.24 -10.02 1.53
C GLN A 123 -3.70 -9.65 1.21
N ILE A 124 -4.54 -9.74 2.24
CA ILE A 124 -5.97 -9.46 2.16
C ILE A 124 -6.24 -7.95 2.30
N ASN A 125 -7.19 -7.43 1.53
CA ASN A 125 -7.70 -6.07 1.73
C ASN A 125 -8.68 -6.05 2.90
N ASN A 126 -8.51 -5.12 3.84
CA ASN A 126 -9.40 -4.95 4.99
C ASN A 126 -10.87 -4.76 4.57
N ASN A 127 -11.13 -4.11 3.43
CA ASN A 127 -12.49 -3.92 2.90
C ASN A 127 -13.18 -5.24 2.50
N ASN A 128 -12.42 -6.34 2.36
CA ASN A 128 -12.96 -7.65 2.05
C ASN A 128 -13.26 -8.48 3.31
N VAL A 129 -13.04 -7.94 4.51
CA VAL A 129 -13.25 -8.62 5.79
C VAL A 129 -14.28 -7.86 6.60
N SER A 130 -15.28 -8.57 7.14
CA SER A 130 -16.30 -7.97 8.01
C SER A 130 -16.53 -8.81 9.27
N TYR A 131 -16.67 -8.13 10.40
CA TYR A 131 -16.95 -8.68 11.72
C TYR A 131 -17.35 -7.56 12.69
N ASP A 132 -18.05 -7.91 13.76
CA ASP A 132 -18.44 -7.04 14.85
C ASP A 132 -17.54 -7.29 16.08
N LYS A 133 -16.79 -6.27 16.51
CA LYS A 133 -15.87 -6.37 17.66
C LYS A 133 -16.57 -6.75 18.98
N GLN A 134 -17.87 -6.53 19.12
CA GLN A 134 -18.63 -6.82 20.35
C GLN A 134 -19.32 -8.19 20.27
N LYS A 135 -19.89 -8.53 19.10
CA LYS A 135 -20.76 -9.71 18.96
C LYS A 135 -20.02 -10.94 18.47
N ASP A 136 -18.96 -10.77 17.69
CA ASP A 136 -18.29 -11.89 17.03
C ASP A 136 -17.05 -12.38 17.79
N ALA A 137 -16.83 -11.94 19.02
CA ALA A 137 -15.74 -12.44 19.85
C ALA A 137 -15.91 -13.95 20.11
N ILE A 138 -14.94 -14.75 19.67
CA ILE A 138 -14.95 -16.22 19.83
C ILE A 138 -13.82 -16.71 20.74
N GLY A 139 -12.88 -15.85 21.12
CA GLY A 139 -11.85 -16.20 22.08
C GLY A 139 -10.80 -15.11 22.25
N SER A 140 -9.86 -15.38 23.13
CA SER A 140 -8.67 -14.56 23.37
C SER A 140 -7.46 -15.47 23.59
N GLY A 141 -6.28 -14.92 23.34
CA GLY A 141 -5.01 -15.56 23.66
C GLY A 141 -4.03 -14.53 24.19
N ASN A 142 -2.83 -14.97 24.56
CA ASN A 142 -1.83 -14.11 25.23
C ASN A 142 -1.48 -12.81 24.47
N PHE A 143 -1.68 -12.77 23.15
CA PHE A 143 -1.29 -11.64 22.30
C PHE A 143 -2.43 -11.09 21.43
N CYS A 144 -3.66 -11.59 21.60
CA CYS A 144 -4.74 -11.27 20.68
C CYS A 144 -6.13 -11.52 21.23
N SER A 145 -7.11 -10.86 20.61
CA SER A 145 -8.50 -11.31 20.61
C SER A 145 -8.82 -11.95 19.27
N VAL A 146 -9.71 -12.94 19.28
CA VAL A 146 -10.11 -13.69 18.10
C VAL A 146 -11.60 -13.47 17.86
N PHE A 147 -11.93 -13.08 16.64
CA PHE A 147 -13.29 -12.81 16.20
C PHE A 147 -13.68 -13.78 15.08
N LYS A 148 -14.95 -14.17 15.04
CA LYS A 148 -15.55 -14.75 13.84
C LYS A 148 -15.79 -13.63 12.84
N GLY A 149 -15.63 -13.92 11.56
CA GLY A 149 -15.94 -12.94 10.52
C GLY A 149 -16.25 -13.58 9.20
N LYS A 150 -16.48 -12.72 8.22
CA LYS A 150 -16.72 -13.08 6.83
C LYS A 150 -15.62 -12.50 5.96
N TYR A 151 -15.06 -13.31 5.08
CA TYR A 151 -14.10 -12.91 4.07
C TYR A 151 -14.71 -13.04 2.67
N LYS A 152 -14.72 -11.93 1.93
CA LYS A 152 -15.16 -11.88 0.55
C LYS A 152 -13.96 -12.05 -0.38
N ARG A 153 -13.74 -13.29 -0.81
CA ARG A 153 -12.68 -13.61 -1.77
C ARG A 153 -13.08 -13.17 -3.17
N LEU A 154 -12.17 -12.50 -3.88
CA LEU A 154 -12.45 -12.04 -5.24
C LEU A 154 -12.74 -13.23 -6.17
N GLY A 155 -13.85 -13.16 -6.90
CA GLY A 155 -14.28 -14.20 -7.83
C GLY A 155 -15.04 -15.37 -7.18
N VAL A 156 -15.33 -15.29 -5.88
CA VAL A 156 -16.20 -16.23 -5.16
C VAL A 156 -17.47 -15.49 -4.75
N GLU A 157 -18.64 -16.04 -5.05
CA GLU A 157 -19.92 -15.39 -4.71
C GLU A 157 -20.26 -15.49 -3.22
N GLN A 158 -19.90 -16.59 -2.58
CA GLN A 158 -20.23 -16.85 -1.19
C GLN A 158 -19.09 -16.39 -0.28
N ASP A 159 -19.46 -15.65 0.76
CA ASP A 159 -18.53 -15.26 1.81
C ASP A 159 -18.03 -16.48 2.59
N GLU A 160 -16.73 -16.52 2.83
CA GLU A 160 -16.08 -17.56 3.63
C GLU A 160 -16.12 -17.17 5.11
N ILE A 161 -16.52 -18.10 5.99
CA ILE A 161 -16.45 -17.88 7.44
C ILE A 161 -15.01 -18.06 7.89
N VAL A 162 -14.47 -17.04 8.56
CA VAL A 162 -13.06 -16.99 8.97
C VAL A 162 -12.90 -16.65 10.45
N ALA A 163 -11.75 -16.98 11.02
CA ALA A 163 -11.29 -16.47 12.30
C ALA A 163 -10.31 -15.31 12.09
N ILE A 164 -10.54 -14.18 12.75
CA ILE A 164 -9.76 -12.95 12.64
C ILE A 164 -9.01 -12.74 13.94
N LYS A 165 -7.69 -12.80 13.88
CA LYS A 165 -6.81 -12.54 15.03
C LYS A 165 -6.40 -11.08 15.03
N MET A 166 -6.82 -10.33 16.05
CA MET A 166 -6.48 -8.92 16.21
C MET A 166 -5.48 -8.74 17.34
N GLY A 167 -4.37 -8.06 17.05
CA GLY A 167 -3.36 -7.73 18.05
C GLY A 167 -3.92 -6.82 19.14
N LEU A 168 -3.47 -6.98 20.38
CA LEU A 168 -3.95 -6.18 21.52
C LEU A 168 -3.71 -4.67 21.32
N SER A 169 -2.68 -4.28 20.57
CA SER A 169 -2.37 -2.88 20.23
C SER A 169 -3.35 -2.22 19.26
N GLU A 170 -4.17 -2.99 18.55
CA GLU A 170 -5.14 -2.49 17.57
C GLU A 170 -6.57 -2.41 18.13
N GLN A 171 -6.77 -2.82 19.39
CA GLN A 171 -8.09 -2.83 20.03
C GLN A 171 -8.49 -1.47 20.62
N THR A 172 -7.50 -0.61 20.92
CA THR A 172 -7.68 0.72 21.51
C THR A 172 -7.86 1.85 20.49
N LYS A 173 -7.78 1.53 19.19
CA LYS A 173 -8.12 2.45 18.08
C LYS A 173 -9.51 2.14 17.54
#